data_AF-X1A5K0-F1
#
_entry.id   AF-X1A5K0-F1
#
_cell.length_a   1.000
_cell.length_b   1.000
_cell.length_c   1.000
_cell.angle_alpha   90.00
_cell.angle_beta   90.00
_cell.angle_gamma   90.00
#
_symmetry.space_group_name_H-M   'P 1'
#
loop_
_entity.id
_entity.type
_entity.pdbx_description
1 polymer ?
#
loop_
_entity_poly.entity_id
_entity_poly.type
_entity_poly.pdbx_seq_one_letter_code
_entity_poly.pdbx_strand_id
1 'polypeptide(L)'
;YGILGIKVEKLGDMEPVLKRCKSLLPPPVRENHPLPYLAPALDAGMATFFAEEIIEAIRYLEQPDFYTKQEDPTDDNIWLGAADDVILRKRGIEFVDGTAPGFAAILGAAPTSEIAAKIAHDVQRSNLYTFMCAEHNGKRFSEQLVEAVLGKPTGSLAPHLSIASFHFFSAWSTIL
;
A
#
# COMPACT_ATOMS: atom_id res chain seq x y z
N TYR A 1 6.24 -8.24 11.57
CA TYR A 1 7.47 -8.73 12.24
C TYR A 1 8.50 -7.62 12.48
N GLY A 2 8.84 -6.79 11.50
CA GLY A 2 9.94 -5.80 11.59
C GLY A 2 9.91 -4.82 12.78
N ILE A 3 8.73 -4.45 13.30
CA ILE A 3 8.64 -3.48 14.41
C ILE A 3 8.70 -4.13 15.80
N LEU A 4 8.03 -5.27 16.00
CA LEU A 4 7.86 -5.89 17.31
C LEU A 4 8.70 -7.14 17.52
N GLY A 5 9.29 -7.70 16.45
CA GLY A 5 9.97 -9.01 16.49
C GLY A 5 9.03 -10.20 16.75
N ILE A 6 7.71 -9.97 16.77
CA ILE A 6 6.70 -11.01 16.99
C ILE A 6 6.46 -11.73 15.67
N LYS A 7 6.68 -13.05 15.66
CA LYS A 7 6.29 -13.94 14.56
C LYS A 7 4.85 -14.39 14.78
N VAL A 8 4.00 -14.20 13.76
CA VAL A 8 2.60 -14.60 13.76
C VAL A 8 2.46 -15.76 12.77
N GLU A 9 2.11 -16.95 13.25
CA GLU A 9 1.93 -18.13 12.39
C GLU A 9 0.47 -18.59 12.34
N LYS A 10 -0.28 -18.37 13.43
CA LYS A 10 -1.68 -18.76 13.60
C LYS A 10 -2.51 -17.55 14.02
N LEU A 11 -3.82 -17.62 13.80
CA LEU A 11 -4.75 -16.56 14.21
C LEU A 11 -4.65 -16.22 15.71
N GLY A 12 -4.38 -17.20 16.56
CA GLY A 12 -4.18 -16.97 18.00
C GLY A 12 -2.97 -16.09 18.32
N ASP A 13 -1.95 -16.08 17.46
CA ASP A 13 -0.72 -15.30 17.65
C ASP A 13 -0.94 -13.81 17.35
N MET A 14 -2.12 -13.42 16.83
CA MET A 14 -2.50 -12.03 16.63
C MET A 14 -2.92 -11.34 17.94
N GLU A 15 -3.32 -12.09 18.98
CA GLU A 15 -3.80 -11.52 20.24
C GLU A 15 -2.76 -10.60 20.93
N PRO A 16 -1.47 -10.98 21.05
CA PRO A 16 -0.44 -10.09 21.56
C PRO A 16 -0.29 -8.79 20.76
N VAL A 17 -0.42 -8.86 19.43
CA VAL A 17 -0.34 -7.69 18.55
C VAL A 17 -1.53 -6.76 18.78
N LEU A 18 -2.75 -7.30 18.89
CA LEU A 18 -3.96 -6.52 19.23
C LEU A 18 -3.87 -5.85 20.60
N LYS A 19 -3.29 -6.54 21.59
CA LYS A 19 -3.02 -5.94 22.91
C LYS A 19 -2.03 -4.77 22.79
N ARG A 20 -1.02 -4.90 21.92
CA ARG A 20 -0.08 -3.81 21.64
C ARG A 20 -0.78 -2.63 20.98
N CYS A 21 -1.64 -2.85 19.98
CA CYS A 21 -2.45 -1.78 19.36
C CYS A 21 -3.25 -1.00 20.41
N LYS A 22 -3.96 -1.70 21.30
CA LYS A 22 -4.75 -1.07 22.37
C LYS A 22 -3.89 -0.24 23.33
N SER A 23 -2.66 -0.68 23.60
CA SER A 23 -1.73 0.06 24.46
C SER A 23 -1.18 1.35 23.82
N LEU A 24 -1.19 1.43 22.49
CA LEU A 24 -0.69 2.56 21.71
C LEU A 24 -1.76 3.61 21.41
N LEU A 25 -3.04 3.29 21.62
CA LEU A 25 -4.12 4.23 21.36
C LEU A 25 -4.06 5.40 22.35
N PRO A 26 -3.86 6.64 21.87
CA PRO A 26 -3.84 7.79 22.75
C PRO A 26 -5.25 8.10 23.26
N PRO A 27 -5.38 8.79 24.42
CA PRO A 27 -6.66 9.34 24.82
C PRO A 27 -7.16 10.38 23.80
N PRO A 28 -8.46 10.65 23.74
CA PRO A 28 -9.01 11.72 22.90
C PRO A 28 -8.32 13.07 23.17
N VAL A 29 -8.16 13.86 22.11
CA VAL A 29 -7.60 15.22 22.21
C VAL A 29 -8.48 16.05 23.15
N ARG A 30 -7.87 16.78 24.09
CA ARG A 30 -8.57 17.66 25.03
C ARG A 30 -9.28 18.79 24.27
N GLU A 31 -10.53 19.08 24.63
CA GLU A 31 -11.31 20.17 24.02
C GLU A 31 -10.73 21.56 24.33
N ASN A 32 -10.22 21.75 25.54
CA ASN A 32 -9.64 23.02 25.99
C ASN A 32 -8.11 22.91 26.05
N HIS A 33 -7.42 23.84 25.38
CA HIS A 33 -5.95 23.91 25.26
C HIS A 33 -5.32 22.61 24.70
N PRO A 34 -5.63 22.25 23.44
CA PRO A 34 -4.97 21.11 22.79
C PRO A 34 -3.48 21.40 22.67
N LEU A 35 -2.65 20.56 23.30
CA LEU A 35 -1.21 20.60 23.10
C LEU A 35 -0.90 19.87 21.78
N PRO A 36 -0.28 20.52 20.79
CA PRO A 36 0.04 19.91 19.50
C PRO A 36 1.28 19.02 19.64
N TYR A 37 1.17 17.97 20.47
CA TYR A 37 2.24 16.99 20.61
C TYR A 37 2.07 15.90 19.54
N LEU A 38 3.13 15.66 18.77
CA LEU A 38 3.09 14.76 17.63
C LEU A 38 3.09 13.27 18.02
N ALA A 39 3.72 12.92 19.15
CA ALA A 39 3.92 11.51 19.51
C ALA A 39 2.60 10.69 19.63
N PRO A 40 1.52 11.19 20.25
CA PRO A 40 0.24 10.50 20.31
C PRO A 40 -0.34 10.16 18.93
N ALA A 41 -0.17 11.07 17.96
CA ALA A 41 -0.62 10.83 16.59
C ALA A 41 0.24 9.76 15.88
N LEU A 42 1.56 9.75 16.13
CA LEU A 42 2.45 8.71 15.61
C LEU A 42 2.14 7.35 16.23
N ASP A 43 1.89 7.27 17.54
CA ASP A 43 1.52 6.03 18.22
C ASP A 43 0.19 5.48 17.70
N ALA A 44 -0.80 6.36 17.48
CA ALA A 44 -2.06 5.99 16.84
C ALA A 44 -1.85 5.45 15.42
N GLY A 45 -0.98 6.09 14.63
CA GLY A 45 -0.61 5.61 13.28
C GLY A 45 0.03 4.23 13.31
N MET A 46 0.92 3.96 14.27
CA MET A 46 1.51 2.63 14.47
C MET A 46 0.46 1.58 14.84
N ALA A 47 -0.51 1.93 15.70
CA ALA A 47 -1.63 1.06 16.02
C ALA A 47 -2.49 0.75 14.78
N THR A 48 -2.70 1.73 13.91
CA THR A 48 -3.40 1.55 12.64
C THR A 48 -2.64 0.60 11.72
N PHE A 49 -1.31 0.72 11.60
CA PHE A 49 -0.52 -0.21 10.78
C PHE A 49 -0.65 -1.66 11.22
N PHE A 50 -0.52 -1.92 12.52
CA PHE A 50 -0.70 -3.28 13.03
C PHE A 50 -2.12 -3.81 12.82
N ALA A 51 -3.13 -2.95 12.99
CA ALA A 51 -4.52 -3.36 12.78
C ALA A 51 -4.79 -3.68 11.29
N GLU A 52 -4.23 -2.89 10.38
CA GLU A 52 -4.38 -3.11 8.95
C GLU A 52 -3.68 -4.40 8.50
N GLU A 53 -2.45 -4.66 8.95
CA GLU A 53 -1.73 -5.90 8.64
C GLU A 53 -2.50 -7.16 9.13
N ILE A 54 -3.17 -7.06 10.28
CA ILE A 54 -4.04 -8.13 10.79
C ILE A 54 -5.27 -8.33 9.90
N ILE A 55 -5.96 -7.24 9.53
CA ILE A 55 -7.14 -7.30 8.65
C ILE A 55 -6.76 -7.91 7.29
N GLU A 56 -5.60 -7.54 6.77
CA GLU A 56 -5.10 -8.06 5.52
C GLU A 56 -4.75 -9.56 5.62
N ALA A 57 -4.06 -9.97 6.68
CA ALA A 57 -3.80 -11.39 6.93
C ALA A 57 -5.09 -12.22 7.03
N ILE A 58 -6.16 -11.67 7.61
CA ILE A 58 -7.48 -12.32 7.65
C ILE A 58 -8.09 -12.38 6.24
N ARG A 59 -8.02 -11.30 5.45
CA ARG A 59 -8.52 -11.29 4.06
C ARG A 59 -7.86 -12.36 3.21
N TYR A 60 -6.55 -12.58 3.38
CA TYR A 60 -5.83 -13.66 2.70
C TYR A 60 -6.38 -15.06 2.99
N LEU A 61 -6.97 -15.25 4.17
CA LEU A 61 -7.62 -16.52 4.56
C LEU A 61 -9.07 -16.61 4.08
N GLU A 62 -9.82 -15.51 4.18
CA GLU A 62 -11.24 -15.47 3.79
C GLU A 62 -11.47 -15.40 2.27
N GLN A 63 -10.55 -14.74 1.55
CA GLN A 63 -10.64 -14.47 0.11
C GLN A 63 -9.31 -14.80 -0.59
N PRO A 64 -8.97 -16.10 -0.72
CA PRO A 64 -7.65 -16.54 -1.20
C PRO A 64 -7.35 -16.15 -2.66
N ASP A 65 -8.40 -15.94 -3.47
CA ASP A 65 -8.33 -15.63 -4.90
C ASP A 65 -8.48 -14.12 -5.20
N PHE A 66 -8.58 -13.28 -4.16
CA PHE A 66 -8.73 -11.83 -4.33
C PHE A 66 -7.49 -11.18 -4.95
N TYR A 67 -6.30 -11.73 -4.66
CA TYR A 67 -5.01 -11.20 -5.13
C TYR A 67 -4.35 -12.13 -6.14
N THR A 68 -3.71 -11.54 -7.16
CA THR A 68 -2.94 -12.30 -8.16
C THR A 68 -1.69 -12.95 -7.58
N LYS A 69 -1.08 -12.33 -6.55
CA LYS A 69 0.22 -12.72 -5.96
C LYS A 69 1.36 -12.72 -6.99
N GLN A 70 1.18 -11.98 -8.08
CA GLN A 70 2.14 -11.83 -9.18
C GLN A 70 2.73 -10.42 -9.21
N GLU A 71 3.82 -10.24 -9.96
CA GLU A 71 4.50 -8.95 -10.12
C GLU A 71 3.68 -7.96 -10.96
N ASP A 72 2.91 -8.48 -11.91
CA ASP A 72 2.10 -7.70 -12.85
C ASP A 72 0.60 -8.03 -12.71
N PRO A 73 -0.29 -7.06 -12.99
CA PRO A 73 -1.72 -7.31 -13.01
C PRO A 73 -2.10 -8.27 -14.15
N THR A 74 -3.19 -9.03 -13.97
CA THR A 74 -3.79 -9.87 -15.01
C THR A 74 -4.96 -9.15 -15.67
N ASP A 75 -5.40 -9.63 -16.84
CA ASP A 75 -6.56 -9.04 -17.55
C ASP A 75 -7.83 -8.98 -16.68
N ASP A 76 -7.98 -9.96 -15.78
CA ASP A 76 -9.15 -10.12 -14.92
C ASP A 76 -8.93 -9.58 -13.48
N ASN A 77 -7.69 -9.26 -13.08
CA ASN A 77 -7.40 -8.84 -11.71
C ASN A 77 -6.20 -7.87 -11.62
N ILE A 78 -6.49 -6.67 -11.09
CA ILE A 78 -5.54 -5.57 -10.90
C ILE A 78 -4.92 -5.52 -9.48
N TRP A 79 -5.32 -6.44 -8.60
CA TRP A 79 -4.90 -6.46 -7.20
C TRP A 79 -3.76 -7.46 -7.00
N LEU A 80 -2.57 -6.96 -6.64
CA LEU A 80 -1.38 -7.81 -6.51
C LEU A 80 -1.25 -8.44 -5.11
N GLY A 81 -1.64 -7.69 -4.07
CA GLY A 81 -1.62 -8.14 -2.68
C GLY A 81 -0.32 -7.78 -1.95
N ALA A 82 0.24 -8.69 -1.17
CA ALA A 82 1.55 -8.62 -0.55
C ALA A 82 2.61 -9.15 -1.51
N ALA A 83 3.71 -8.40 -1.67
CA ALA A 83 4.85 -8.82 -2.48
C ALA A 83 5.61 -9.97 -1.81
N ASP A 84 6.00 -10.97 -2.61
CA ASP A 84 6.92 -12.03 -2.18
C ASP A 84 8.34 -11.49 -2.01
N ASP A 85 9.11 -12.09 -1.10
CA ASP A 85 10.54 -11.87 -0.89
C ASP A 85 11.35 -11.87 -2.20
N VAL A 86 11.00 -12.71 -3.17
CA VAL A 86 11.67 -12.74 -4.48
C VAL A 86 11.49 -11.43 -5.23
N ILE A 87 10.27 -10.88 -5.22
CA ILE A 87 9.94 -9.61 -5.88
C ILE A 87 10.65 -8.48 -5.15
N LEU A 88 10.59 -8.46 -3.81
CA LEU A 88 11.25 -7.43 -3.00
C LEU A 88 12.77 -7.41 -3.20
N ARG A 89 13.42 -8.58 -3.32
CA ARG A 89 14.87 -8.66 -3.58
C ARG A 89 15.23 -8.15 -4.98
N LYS A 90 14.46 -8.51 -6.00
CA LYS A 90 14.67 -8.04 -7.37
C LYS A 90 14.54 -6.52 -7.45
N ARG A 91 13.48 -5.95 -6.85
CA ARG A 91 13.24 -4.50 -6.78
C ARG A 91 14.25 -3.78 -5.88
N GLY A 92 14.72 -4.45 -4.82
CA GLY A 92 15.76 -3.92 -3.94
C GLY A 92 17.06 -3.57 -4.66
N ILE A 93 17.45 -4.35 -5.68
CA ILE A 93 18.63 -4.05 -6.49
C ILE A 93 18.46 -2.73 -7.25
N GLU A 94 17.26 -2.48 -7.81
CA GLU A 94 16.92 -1.25 -8.55
C GLU A 94 16.96 0.01 -7.67
N PHE A 95 16.76 -0.13 -6.35
CA PHE A 95 16.92 0.97 -5.40
C PHE A 95 18.38 1.23 -5.02
N VAL A 96 19.21 0.18 -4.99
CA VAL A 96 20.64 0.31 -4.65
C VAL A 96 21.44 0.85 -5.84
N ASP A 97 21.10 0.44 -7.06
CA ASP A 97 21.78 0.90 -8.28
C ASP A 97 21.29 2.29 -8.76
N GLY A 98 20.23 2.82 -8.14
CA GLY A 98 19.68 4.15 -8.44
C GLY A 98 18.78 4.20 -9.67
N THR A 99 18.45 3.05 -10.27
CA THR A 99 17.51 2.95 -11.40
C THR A 99 16.11 3.43 -10.98
N ALA A 100 15.69 3.09 -9.77
CA ALA A 100 14.49 3.62 -9.13
C ALA A 100 14.91 4.53 -7.96
N PRO A 101 14.89 5.88 -8.11
CA PRO A 101 15.36 6.79 -7.07
C PRO A 101 14.47 6.82 -5.82
N GLY A 102 13.27 6.22 -5.89
CA GLY A 102 12.34 6.17 -4.78
C GLY A 102 10.99 5.58 -5.21
N PHE A 103 9.99 5.80 -4.37
CA PHE A 103 8.63 5.35 -4.59
C PHE A 103 7.61 6.46 -4.33
N ALA A 104 6.42 6.30 -4.89
CA ALA A 104 5.26 7.14 -4.67
C ALA A 104 4.09 6.28 -4.17
N ALA A 105 3.60 6.55 -2.96
CA ALA A 105 2.38 5.96 -2.44
C ALA A 105 1.19 6.90 -2.72
N ILE A 106 0.25 6.48 -3.55
CA ILE A 106 -0.96 7.21 -3.92
C ILE A 106 -2.14 6.59 -3.17
N LEU A 107 -2.77 7.37 -2.30
CA LEU A 107 -3.90 6.95 -1.49
C LEU A 107 -5.20 7.60 -1.97
N GLY A 108 -6.23 6.79 -2.23
CA GLY A 108 -7.57 7.25 -2.60
C GLY A 108 -7.81 7.33 -4.10
N ALA A 109 -8.42 8.43 -4.55
CA ALA A 109 -8.74 8.66 -5.97
C ALA A 109 -8.51 10.13 -6.37
N ALA A 110 -8.18 10.34 -7.63
CA ALA A 110 -8.08 11.69 -8.19
C ALA A 110 -9.49 12.25 -8.47
N PRO A 111 -9.65 13.59 -8.56
CA PRO A 111 -10.93 14.20 -8.88
C PRO A 111 -11.52 13.72 -10.22
N THR A 112 -10.67 13.46 -11.23
CA THR A 112 -11.06 12.88 -12.52
C THR A 112 -10.01 11.88 -13.03
N SER A 113 -10.42 10.99 -13.93
CA SER A 113 -9.55 9.95 -14.50
C SER A 113 -8.42 10.52 -15.38
N GLU A 114 -8.61 11.70 -15.99
CA GLU A 114 -7.57 12.40 -16.74
C GLU A 114 -6.47 12.94 -15.83
N ILE A 115 -6.85 13.45 -14.64
CA ILE A 115 -5.90 13.90 -13.63
C ILE A 115 -5.11 12.70 -13.10
N ALA A 116 -5.77 11.57 -12.85
CA ALA A 116 -5.10 10.32 -12.45
C ALA A 116 -4.05 9.89 -13.49
N ALA A 117 -4.42 9.85 -14.77
CA ALA A 117 -3.50 9.50 -15.85
C ALA A 117 -2.31 10.46 -15.96
N LYS A 118 -2.54 11.78 -15.76
CA LYS A 118 -1.47 12.77 -15.75
C LYS A 118 -0.50 12.55 -14.59
N ILE A 119 -1.02 12.32 -13.38
CA ILE A 119 -0.20 12.03 -12.19
C ILE A 119 0.62 10.76 -12.43
N ALA A 120 0.01 9.68 -12.89
CA ALA A 120 0.72 8.43 -13.19
C ALA A 120 1.84 8.65 -14.22
N HIS A 121 1.58 9.43 -15.26
CA HIS A 121 2.59 9.77 -16.27
C HIS A 121 3.76 10.58 -15.68
N ASP A 122 3.50 11.53 -14.79
CA ASP A 122 4.55 12.37 -14.18
C ASP A 122 5.40 11.57 -13.17
N VAL A 123 4.77 10.67 -12.41
CA VAL A 123 5.48 9.74 -11.51
C VAL A 123 6.33 8.74 -12.32
N GLN A 124 5.81 8.24 -13.43
CA GLN A 124 6.55 7.36 -14.35
C GLN A 124 7.76 8.05 -14.98
N ARG A 125 7.64 9.31 -15.40
CA ARG A 125 8.79 10.12 -15.90
C ARG A 125 9.90 10.26 -14.89
N SER A 126 9.56 10.21 -13.61
CA SER A 126 10.50 10.32 -12.50
C SER A 126 11.11 8.97 -12.10
N ASN A 127 10.79 7.89 -12.84
CA ASN A 127 11.19 6.50 -12.56
C ASN A 127 10.87 6.04 -11.14
N LEU A 128 9.81 6.59 -10.53
CA LEU A 128 9.40 6.23 -9.17
C LEU A 128 8.51 5.00 -9.20
N TYR A 129 8.78 4.07 -8.28
CA TYR A 129 7.92 2.92 -8.08
C TYR A 129 6.58 3.35 -7.48
N THR A 130 5.44 3.02 -8.10
CA THR A 130 4.14 3.57 -7.69
C THR A 130 3.27 2.52 -7.00
N PHE A 131 2.88 2.81 -5.78
CA PHE A 131 1.95 2.01 -4.99
C PHE A 131 0.61 2.72 -4.91
N MET A 132 -0.49 2.01 -5.15
CA MET A 132 -1.83 2.56 -5.09
C MET A 132 -2.68 1.82 -4.07
N CYS A 133 -3.30 2.54 -3.15
CA CYS A 133 -4.14 1.95 -2.11
C CYS A 133 -5.29 2.91 -1.72
N ALA A 134 -6.24 2.42 -0.93
CA ALA A 134 -7.42 3.13 -0.44
C ALA A 134 -8.41 3.57 -1.53
N GLU A 135 -9.54 4.12 -1.08
CA GLU A 135 -10.60 4.64 -1.92
C GLU A 135 -11.04 6.03 -1.45
N HIS A 136 -11.59 6.82 -2.36
CA HIS A 136 -12.23 8.09 -2.03
C HIS A 136 -13.58 8.16 -2.75
N ASN A 137 -14.67 8.30 -1.99
CA ASN A 137 -16.05 8.33 -2.49
C ASN A 137 -16.40 7.13 -3.40
N GLY A 138 -15.95 5.92 -3.03
CA GLY A 138 -16.21 4.69 -3.77
C GLY A 138 -15.44 4.56 -5.09
N LYS A 139 -14.48 5.45 -5.37
CA LYS A 139 -13.56 5.35 -6.50
C LYS A 139 -12.14 5.08 -6.03
N ARG A 140 -11.36 4.39 -6.86
CA ARG A 140 -9.95 4.09 -6.60
C ARG A 140 -9.07 4.59 -7.74
N PHE A 141 -7.87 5.04 -7.40
CA PHE A 141 -6.92 5.52 -8.40
C PHE A 141 -6.55 4.44 -9.43
N SER A 142 -6.40 3.18 -9.00
CA SER A 142 -6.11 2.05 -9.90
C SER A 142 -7.20 1.82 -10.95
N GLU A 143 -8.47 1.86 -10.54
CA GLU A 143 -9.63 1.74 -11.44
C GLU A 143 -9.70 2.92 -12.42
N GLN A 144 -9.44 4.15 -11.95
CA GLN A 144 -9.39 5.35 -12.79
C GLN A 144 -8.31 5.26 -13.89
N LEU A 145 -7.18 4.61 -13.60
CA LEU A 145 -6.15 4.37 -14.59
C LEU A 145 -6.60 3.36 -15.65
N VAL A 146 -7.25 2.27 -15.23
CA VAL A 146 -7.80 1.28 -16.17
C VAL A 146 -8.82 1.94 -17.10
N GLU A 147 -9.74 2.76 -16.57
CA GLU A 147 -10.69 3.54 -17.36
C GLU A 147 -9.99 4.48 -18.35
N ALA A 148 -8.95 5.19 -17.89
CA ALA A 148 -8.21 6.14 -18.73
C ALA A 148 -7.37 5.46 -19.83
N VAL A 149 -6.89 4.23 -19.58
CA VAL A 149 -6.18 3.40 -20.57
C VAL A 149 -7.13 2.83 -21.60
N LEU A 150 -8.29 2.30 -21.18
CA LEU A 150 -9.30 1.72 -22.07
C LEU A 150 -9.97 2.76 -22.99
N GLY A 151 -9.95 4.05 -22.60
CA GLY A 151 -10.49 5.15 -23.39
C GLY A 151 -9.58 5.71 -24.49
N LYS A 152 -8.33 5.21 -24.65
CA LYS A 152 -7.37 5.72 -25.65
C LYS A 152 -6.74 4.59 -26.47
N PRO A 153 -6.32 4.84 -27.73
CA PRO A 153 -5.62 3.83 -28.53
C PRO A 153 -4.39 3.33 -27.75
N THR A 154 -4.29 2.01 -27.67
CA THR A 154 -3.41 1.14 -26.87
C THR A 154 -1.91 1.31 -27.12
N GLY A 155 -1.39 2.53 -27.03
CA GLY A 155 0.02 2.84 -27.29
C GLY A 155 0.62 4.03 -26.52
N SER A 156 -0.08 4.61 -25.52
CA SER A 156 0.43 5.77 -24.77
C SER A 156 0.69 5.54 -23.28
N LEU A 157 0.25 4.42 -22.71
CA LEU A 157 0.61 3.98 -21.36
C LEU A 157 1.32 2.63 -21.55
N ALA A 158 2.65 2.70 -21.53
CA ALA A 158 3.55 1.61 -21.88
C ALA A 158 3.34 0.36 -20.98
N PRO A 159 3.77 -0.83 -21.44
CA PRO A 159 3.59 -2.13 -20.75
C PRO A 159 4.43 -2.29 -19.47
N HIS A 160 4.92 -1.19 -18.90
CA HIS A 160 5.84 -1.14 -17.77
C HIS A 160 5.31 -0.29 -16.61
N LEU A 161 4.02 0.04 -16.64
CA LEU A 161 3.37 0.55 -15.46
C LEU A 161 3.33 -0.64 -14.49
N SER A 162 4.34 -0.72 -13.62
CA SER A 162 4.35 -1.56 -12.43
C SER A 162 3.33 -0.94 -11.47
N ILE A 163 2.06 -0.96 -11.90
CA ILE A 163 0.89 -0.57 -11.16
C ILE A 163 0.66 -1.70 -10.21
N ALA A 164 1.20 -1.53 -9.04
CA ALA A 164 0.89 -2.42 -8.00
C ALA A 164 -0.08 -1.77 -7.04
N SER A 165 -1.30 -2.31 -7.04
CA SER A 165 -2.16 -2.20 -5.88
C SER A 165 -1.61 -3.16 -4.81
N PHE A 166 -0.41 -2.84 -4.28
CA PHE A 166 0.19 -3.57 -3.16
C PHE A 166 -0.39 -3.05 -1.84
N HIS A 167 -0.35 -3.94 -0.86
CA HIS A 167 -0.25 -3.51 0.53
C HIS A 167 1.13 -2.87 0.74
N PHE A 168 1.20 -1.55 0.60
CA PHE A 168 2.43 -0.75 0.65
C PHE A 168 3.33 -1.10 1.87
N PHE A 169 2.72 -1.45 2.99
CA PHE A 169 3.41 -1.64 4.26
C PHE A 169 4.10 -2.99 4.43
N SER A 170 3.59 -4.07 3.81
CA SER A 170 4.24 -5.40 3.92
C SER A 170 5.59 -5.42 3.20
N ALA A 171 5.69 -4.71 2.06
CA ALA A 171 6.92 -4.53 1.32
C ALA A 171 8.02 -3.84 2.14
N TRP A 172 7.65 -2.88 3.00
CA TRP A 172 8.61 -2.08 3.76
C TRP A 172 9.01 -2.71 5.10
N SER A 173 8.10 -3.42 5.77
CA SER A 173 8.42 -4.09 7.05
C SER A 173 9.47 -5.21 6.93
N THR A 174 9.74 -5.66 5.70
CA THR A 174 10.75 -6.67 5.35
C THR A 174 12.08 -6.03 4.90
N ILE A 175 12.06 -4.75 4.50
CA ILE A 175 13.24 -3.98 4.05
C ILE A 175 13.96 -3.33 5.25
N LEU A 176 13.24 -3.03 6.34
CA LEU A 176 13.80 -2.57 7.63
C LEU A 176 14.04 -3.73 8.59
#